data_AF-A0A2N2S4X0-F1
#
_entry.id   AF-A0A2N2S4X0-F1
#
_cell.length_a   1.000
_cell.length_b   1.000
_cell.length_c   1.000
_cell.angle_alpha   90.00
_cell.angle_beta   90.00
_cell.angle_gamma   90.00
#
_symmetry.space_group_name_H-M   'P 1'
#
loop_
_entity.id
_entity.type
_entity.pdbx_description
1 polymer ?
#
loop_
_entity_poly.entity_id
_entity_poly.type
_entity_poly.pdbx_seq_one_letter_code
_entity_poly.pdbx_strand_id
1 'polypeptide(L)'
;ATGMAAAIEEMTVGIDEISRHAATAQGLAETSDQLSTEGGEVMRQTVSEMERIAEAVHSSAAVIGELGEKARQIGSMVVVIKQIADQTNLLALNAAIEAARAGESGRGFAVVADEVRKLAERTAAATEEITEMASSIGQGTENAVDSMQAGVARVRDGAELTTRAGQSMAQINDGAREVLRAVSDISFALREQSSASAEIARNVERIAQRAEENSAAVSDTANTAASLRTLATELEQKVVRFKV
;
A
#
# COMPACT_ATOMS: atom_id res chain seq x y z
N ALA A 1 -6.85 -38.62 -44.44
CA ALA A 1 -7.14 -37.20 -44.69
C ALA A 1 -8.05 -36.61 -43.61
N THR A 2 -9.21 -37.22 -43.34
CA THR A 2 -10.19 -36.76 -42.32
C THR A 2 -9.61 -36.52 -40.92
N GLY A 3 -8.79 -37.43 -40.39
CA GLY A 3 -8.15 -37.23 -39.08
C GLY A 3 -7.14 -36.07 -39.03
N MET A 4 -6.45 -35.77 -40.14
CA MET A 4 -5.53 -34.63 -40.21
C MET A 4 -6.28 -33.30 -40.31
N ALA A 5 -7.37 -33.25 -41.08
CA ALA A 5 -8.23 -32.07 -41.16
C ALA A 5 -8.84 -31.73 -39.79
N ALA A 6 -9.36 -32.73 -39.07
CA ALA A 6 -9.88 -32.55 -37.72
C ALA A 6 -8.83 -32.02 -36.73
N ALA A 7 -7.60 -32.56 -36.77
CA ALA A 7 -6.52 -32.07 -35.91
C ALA A 7 -6.10 -30.62 -36.21
N ILE A 8 -6.20 -30.18 -37.47
CA ILE A 8 -5.92 -28.79 -37.87
C ILE A 8 -7.05 -27.85 -37.41
N GLU A 9 -8.29 -28.29 -37.50
CA GLU A 9 -9.44 -27.55 -37.00
C GLU A 9 -9.35 -27.37 -35.47
N GLU A 10 -9.04 -28.44 -34.74
CA GLU A 10 -8.80 -28.41 -33.30
C GLU A 10 -7.62 -27.49 -32.93
N MET A 11 -6.53 -27.52 -33.70
CA MET A 11 -5.40 -26.61 -33.53
C MET A 11 -5.79 -25.15 -33.74
N THR A 12 -6.63 -24.87 -34.74
CA THR A 12 -7.10 -23.50 -35.04
C THR A 12 -7.98 -22.97 -33.91
N VAL A 13 -8.86 -23.82 -33.36
CA VAL A 13 -9.67 -23.49 -32.18
C VAL A 13 -8.79 -23.22 -30.96
N GLY A 14 -7.78 -24.07 -30.73
CA GLY A 14 -6.83 -23.87 -29.62
C GLY A 14 -6.03 -22.57 -29.73
N ILE A 15 -5.60 -22.19 -30.94
CA ILE A 15 -4.91 -20.91 -31.18
C ILE A 15 -5.82 -19.72 -30.84
N ASP A 16 -7.09 -19.77 -31.26
CA ASP A 16 -8.07 -18.71 -30.95
C ASP A 16 -8.32 -18.59 -29.44
N GLU A 17 -8.44 -19.73 -28.75
CA GLU A 17 -8.64 -19.76 -27.30
C GLU A 17 -7.44 -19.16 -26.55
N ILE A 18 -6.21 -19.55 -26.89
CA ILE A 18 -4.99 -18.98 -26.29
C ILE A 18 -4.88 -17.49 -26.60
N SER A 19 -5.24 -17.04 -27.81
CA SER A 19 -5.27 -15.62 -28.18
C SER A 19 -6.22 -14.82 -27.29
N ARG A 20 -7.40 -15.37 -26.99
CA ARG A 20 -8.39 -14.75 -26.08
C ARG A 20 -7.87 -14.67 -24.65
N HIS A 21 -7.18 -15.72 -24.18
CA HIS A 21 -6.53 -15.72 -22.87
C HIS A 21 -5.40 -14.70 -22.79
N ALA A 22 -4.58 -14.59 -23.84
CA ALA A 22 -3.52 -13.59 -23.93
C ALA A 22 -4.10 -12.16 -23.86
N ALA A 23 -5.16 -11.86 -24.62
CA ALA A 23 -5.85 -10.57 -24.55
C ALA A 23 -6.41 -10.26 -23.16
N THR A 24 -6.97 -11.27 -22.47
CA THR A 24 -7.46 -11.12 -21.09
C THR A 24 -6.31 -10.83 -20.12
N ALA A 25 -5.20 -11.56 -20.23
CA ALA A 25 -4.01 -11.35 -19.42
C ALA A 25 -3.39 -9.95 -19.65
N GLN A 26 -3.42 -9.45 -20.89
CA GLN A 26 -3.00 -8.09 -21.21
C GLN A 26 -3.82 -7.06 -20.42
N GLY A 27 -5.15 -7.14 -20.49
CA GLY A 27 -6.03 -6.18 -19.81
C GLY A 27 -5.87 -6.21 -18.27
N LEU A 28 -5.66 -7.39 -17.68
CA LEU A 28 -5.37 -7.54 -16.26
C LEU A 28 -4.01 -6.92 -15.89
N ALA A 29 -2.99 -7.10 -16.72
CA ALA A 29 -1.67 -6.53 -16.49
C ALA A 29 -1.69 -5.00 -16.66
N GLU A 30 -2.38 -4.44 -17.65
CA GLU A 30 -2.60 -2.98 -17.80
C GLU A 30 -3.30 -2.39 -16.57
N THR A 31 -4.36 -3.05 -16.09
CA THR A 31 -5.08 -2.64 -14.88
C THR A 31 -4.17 -2.70 -13.64
N SER A 32 -3.33 -3.73 -13.54
CA SER A 32 -2.38 -3.89 -12.42
C SER A 32 -1.28 -2.83 -12.45
N ASP A 33 -0.76 -2.47 -13.64
CA ASP A 33 0.20 -1.37 -13.83
C ASP A 33 -0.39 -0.03 -13.35
N GLN A 34 -1.63 0.26 -13.74
CA GLN A 34 -2.35 1.46 -13.32
C GLN A 34 -2.56 1.50 -11.80
N LEU A 35 -3.16 0.45 -11.21
CA LEU A 35 -3.46 0.39 -9.78
C LEU A 35 -2.19 0.49 -8.92
N SER A 36 -1.10 -0.13 -9.37
CA SER A 36 0.18 -0.06 -8.65
C SER A 36 0.82 1.32 -8.75
N THR A 37 0.66 2.02 -9.87
CA THR A 37 1.12 3.40 -10.04
C THR A 37 0.35 4.35 -9.13
N GLU A 38 -0.98 4.24 -9.12
CA GLU A 38 -1.86 5.01 -8.24
C GLU A 38 -1.57 4.72 -6.76
N GLY A 39 -1.43 3.43 -6.39
CA GLY A 39 -1.04 3.01 -5.05
C GLY A 39 0.30 3.58 -4.63
N GLY A 40 1.29 3.58 -5.53
CA GLY A 40 2.60 4.19 -5.29
C GLY A 40 2.54 5.69 -5.03
N GLU A 41 1.65 6.42 -5.73
CA GLU A 41 1.41 7.85 -5.48
C GLU A 41 0.75 8.10 -4.12
N VAL A 42 -0.27 7.31 -3.77
CA VAL A 42 -0.92 7.39 -2.45
C VAL A 42 0.09 7.14 -1.32
N MET A 43 1.00 6.17 -1.49
CA MET A 43 2.08 5.93 -0.51
C MET A 43 3.02 7.13 -0.38
N ARG A 44 3.43 7.76 -1.49
CA ARG A 44 4.26 8.98 -1.44
C ARG A 44 3.57 10.13 -0.71
N GLN A 45 2.30 10.36 -1.01
CA GLN A 45 1.49 11.39 -0.34
C GLN A 45 1.35 11.09 1.16
N THR A 46 1.16 9.83 1.51
CA THR A 46 1.06 9.40 2.91
C THR A 46 2.36 9.65 3.68
N VAL A 47 3.54 9.39 3.07
CA VAL A 47 4.83 9.73 3.70
C VAL A 47 4.95 11.23 3.95
N SER A 48 4.62 12.06 2.96
CA SER A 48 4.62 13.53 3.11
C SER A 48 3.71 14.00 4.24
N GLU A 49 2.50 13.45 4.35
CA GLU A 49 1.59 13.80 5.44
C GLU A 49 2.10 13.32 6.82
N MET A 50 2.80 12.18 6.89
CA MET A 50 3.46 11.76 8.13
C MET A 50 4.55 12.74 8.56
N GLU A 51 5.35 13.25 7.62
CA GLU A 51 6.35 14.29 7.91
C GLU A 51 5.70 15.56 8.47
N ARG A 52 4.59 16.01 7.86
CA ARG A 52 3.82 17.16 8.35
C ARG A 52 3.22 16.95 9.73
N ILE A 53 2.73 15.74 10.02
CA ILE A 53 2.26 15.38 11.37
C ILE A 53 3.41 15.46 12.37
N ALA A 54 4.60 14.94 12.02
CA ALA A 54 5.76 14.99 12.91
C ALA A 54 6.17 16.45 13.22
N GLU A 55 6.16 17.34 12.22
CA GLU A 55 6.40 18.77 12.41
C GLU A 55 5.36 19.43 13.32
N ALA A 56 4.07 19.15 13.10
CA ALA A 56 2.98 19.69 13.91
C ALA A 56 3.06 19.24 15.39
N VAL A 57 3.43 17.98 15.62
CA VAL A 57 3.65 17.44 16.97
C VAL A 57 4.88 18.09 17.61
N HIS A 58 5.97 18.28 16.85
CA HIS A 58 7.16 18.95 17.35
C HIS A 58 6.89 20.42 17.75
N SER A 59 6.14 21.15 16.92
CA SER A 59 5.71 22.51 17.24
C SER A 59 4.82 22.55 18.48
N SER A 60 3.92 21.58 18.64
CA SER A 60 3.05 21.48 19.82
C SER A 60 3.85 21.16 21.08
N ALA A 61 4.84 20.29 21.00
CA ALA A 61 5.75 19.99 22.11
C ALA A 61 6.53 21.23 22.56
N ALA A 62 6.97 22.08 21.63
CA ALA A 62 7.63 23.35 21.96
C ALA A 62 6.71 24.31 22.73
N VAL A 63 5.46 24.48 22.30
CA VAL A 63 4.48 25.34 22.97
C VAL A 63 4.15 24.82 24.38
N ILE A 64 3.98 23.51 24.54
CA ILE A 64 3.73 22.90 25.85
C ILE A 64 4.97 23.02 26.75
N GLY A 65 6.18 22.88 26.19
CA GLY A 65 7.43 23.11 26.91
C GLY A 65 7.51 24.54 27.46
N GLU A 66 7.13 25.54 26.66
CA GLU A 66 7.05 26.94 27.12
C GLU A 66 6.03 27.11 28.27
N LEU A 67 4.89 26.41 28.22
CA LEU A 67 3.92 26.43 29.32
C LEU A 67 4.52 25.84 30.61
N GLY A 68 5.31 24.78 30.51
CA GLY A 68 6.04 24.20 31.65
C GLY A 68 7.06 25.16 32.27
N GLU A 69 7.78 25.92 31.44
CA GLU A 69 8.67 27.00 31.92
C GLU A 69 7.90 28.11 32.64
N LYS A 70 6.75 28.54 32.11
CA LYS A 70 5.89 29.54 32.77
C LYS A 70 5.33 29.04 34.09
N ALA A 71 4.94 27.77 34.17
CA ALA A 71 4.51 27.16 35.43
C ALA A 71 5.63 27.18 36.48
N ARG A 72 6.88 26.87 36.10
CA ARG A 72 8.05 27.00 36.98
C ARG A 72 8.29 28.44 37.43
N GLN A 73 8.17 29.42 36.54
CA GLN A 73 8.29 30.83 36.89
C GLN A 73 7.22 31.28 37.89
N ILE A 74 5.96 30.85 37.69
CA ILE A 74 4.87 31.10 38.65
C ILE A 74 5.23 30.51 40.01
N GLY A 75 5.68 29.25 40.06
CA GLY A 75 6.13 28.62 41.30
C GLY A 75 7.20 29.44 42.04
N SER A 76 8.20 29.94 41.31
CA SER A 76 9.24 30.81 41.89
C SER A 76 8.69 32.13 42.44
N MET A 77 7.74 32.77 41.75
CA MET A 77 7.13 34.03 42.22
C MET A 77 6.28 33.80 43.47
N VAL A 78 5.54 32.70 43.50
CA VAL A 78 4.64 32.34 44.60
C VAL A 78 5.43 32.05 45.87
N VAL A 79 6.62 31.44 45.77
CA VAL A 79 7.55 31.28 46.91
C VAL A 79 7.94 32.63 47.53
N VAL A 80 8.21 33.65 46.71
CA VAL A 80 8.52 35.00 47.21
C VAL A 80 7.29 35.64 47.89
N ILE A 81 6.09 35.45 47.32
CA ILE A 81 4.85 35.96 47.93
C ILE A 81 4.59 35.27 49.28
N LYS A 82 4.84 33.96 49.40
CA LYS A 82 4.74 33.22 50.67
C LYS A 82 5.68 33.82 51.71
N GLN A 83 6.94 34.09 51.34
CA GLN A 83 7.91 34.76 52.22
C GLN A 83 7.44 36.15 52.68
N ILE A 84 6.85 36.94 51.78
CA ILE A 84 6.28 38.26 52.12
C ILE A 84 5.09 38.10 53.09
N ALA A 85 4.21 37.13 52.86
CA ALA A 85 3.09 36.84 53.74
C ALA A 85 3.58 36.41 55.13
N ASP A 86 4.55 35.51 55.22
CA ASP A 86 5.15 35.07 56.48
C ASP A 86 5.82 36.24 57.23
N GLN A 87 6.54 37.11 56.52
CA GLN A 87 7.13 38.31 57.12
C GLN A 87 6.06 39.31 57.60
N THR A 88 4.99 39.48 56.83
CA THR A 88 3.85 40.35 57.19
C THR A 88 3.13 39.81 58.42
N ASN A 89 2.95 38.48 58.50
CA ASN A 89 2.39 37.80 59.65
C ASN A 89 3.21 38.05 60.92
N LEU A 90 4.54 37.96 60.82
CA LEU A 90 5.46 38.23 61.92
C LEU A 90 5.45 39.71 62.35
N LEU A 91 5.39 40.64 61.39
CA LEU A 91 5.25 42.07 61.66
C LEU A 91 3.92 42.40 62.37
N ALA A 92 2.82 41.79 61.91
CA ALA A 92 1.50 41.95 62.50
C ALA A 92 1.44 41.41 63.94
N LEU A 93 2.09 40.26 64.19
CA LEU A 93 2.22 39.70 65.53
C LEU A 93 2.97 40.66 66.47
N ASN A 94 4.11 41.21 66.03
CA ASN A 94 4.87 42.18 66.81
C ASN A 94 4.05 43.44 67.11
N ALA A 95 3.29 43.93 66.13
CA ALA A 95 2.39 45.08 66.31
C ALA A 95 1.26 44.77 67.30
N ALA A 96 0.68 43.56 67.27
CA ALA A 96 -0.34 43.13 68.23
C ALA A 96 0.22 43.07 69.67
N ILE A 97 1.45 42.58 69.83
CA ILE A 97 2.15 42.54 71.13
C ILE A 97 2.37 43.97 71.66
N GLU A 98 2.86 44.88 70.83
CA GLU A 98 3.13 46.26 71.26
C GLU A 98 1.83 47.03 71.55
N ALA A 99 0.77 46.78 70.78
CA ALA A 99 -0.56 47.32 71.02
C ALA A 99 -1.15 46.84 72.35
N ALA A 100 -0.97 45.56 72.70
CA ALA A 100 -1.35 45.03 74.01
C ALA A 100 -0.56 45.69 75.15
N ARG A 101 0.72 46.00 74.90
CA ARG A 101 1.61 46.69 75.86
C ARG A 101 1.20 48.14 76.14
N ALA A 102 0.62 48.82 75.16
CA ALA A 102 0.10 50.18 75.28
C ALA A 102 -1.27 50.28 76.00
N GLY A 103 -1.87 49.16 76.41
CA GLY A 103 -3.12 49.13 77.17
C GLY A 103 -4.32 49.72 76.41
N GLU A 104 -5.13 50.55 77.09
CA GLU A 104 -6.33 51.16 76.50
C GLU A 104 -6.04 52.02 75.26
N SER A 105 -4.88 52.69 75.19
CA SER A 105 -4.49 53.52 74.05
C SER A 105 -4.12 52.70 72.80
N GLY A 106 -3.74 51.43 72.96
CA GLY A 106 -3.36 50.53 71.86
C GLY A 106 -4.52 49.72 71.27
N ARG A 107 -5.72 49.84 71.83
CA ARG A 107 -6.85 48.95 71.54
C ARG A 107 -7.30 48.97 70.07
N GLY A 108 -7.29 50.13 69.43
CA GLY A 108 -7.57 50.26 67.99
C GLY A 108 -6.48 49.66 67.10
N PHE A 109 -5.20 49.81 67.49
CA PHE A 109 -4.06 49.21 66.79
C PHE A 109 -4.05 47.68 66.90
N ALA A 110 -4.47 47.13 68.05
CA ALA A 110 -4.55 45.68 68.26
C ALA A 110 -5.54 45.01 67.28
N VAL A 111 -6.68 45.65 67.00
CA VAL A 111 -7.67 45.15 66.04
C VAL A 111 -7.11 45.14 64.61
N VAL A 112 -6.43 46.23 64.21
CA VAL A 112 -5.80 46.31 62.89
C VAL A 112 -4.70 45.27 62.74
N ALA A 113 -3.87 45.07 63.78
CA ALA A 113 -2.81 44.08 63.77
C ALA A 113 -3.34 42.65 63.61
N ASP A 114 -4.43 42.28 64.31
CA ASP A 114 -5.03 40.94 64.17
C ASP A 114 -5.69 40.74 62.79
N GLU A 115 -6.25 41.79 62.17
CA GLU A 115 -6.79 41.72 60.80
C GLU A 115 -5.69 41.54 59.75
N VAL A 116 -4.57 42.28 59.89
CA VAL A 116 -3.38 42.11 59.01
C VAL A 116 -2.80 40.70 59.18
N ARG A 117 -2.76 40.17 60.41
CA ARG A 117 -2.31 38.80 60.68
C ARG A 117 -3.16 37.77 59.94
N LYS A 118 -4.50 37.86 60.06
CA LYS A 118 -5.43 36.96 59.34
C LYS A 118 -5.29 37.09 57.83
N LEU A 119 -5.08 38.30 57.31
CA LEU A 119 -4.86 38.51 55.87
C LEU A 119 -3.55 37.85 55.40
N ALA A 120 -2.48 37.94 56.20
CA ALA A 120 -1.21 37.30 55.93
C ALA A 120 -1.33 35.76 55.95
N GLU A 121 -2.00 35.18 56.94
CA GLU A 121 -2.29 33.74 57.02
C GLU A 121 -3.11 33.26 55.81
N ARG A 122 -4.16 34.01 55.41
CA ARG A 122 -4.95 33.69 54.20
C ARG A 122 -4.13 33.80 52.92
N THR A 123 -3.21 34.77 52.84
CA THR A 123 -2.32 34.93 51.69
C THR A 123 -1.36 33.76 51.60
N ALA A 124 -0.76 33.33 52.71
CA ALA A 124 0.12 32.16 52.76
C ALA A 124 -0.60 30.87 52.31
N ALA A 125 -1.82 30.64 52.79
CA ALA A 125 -2.64 29.50 52.35
C ALA A 125 -2.92 29.55 50.83
N ALA A 126 -3.32 30.71 50.29
CA ALA A 126 -3.54 30.87 48.85
C ALA A 126 -2.26 30.64 48.03
N THR A 127 -1.09 31.07 48.52
CA THR A 127 0.19 30.77 47.83
C THR A 127 0.52 29.28 47.82
N GLU A 128 0.13 28.52 48.83
CA GLU A 128 0.33 27.08 48.86
C GLU A 128 -0.51 26.38 47.80
N GLU A 129 -1.80 26.73 47.70
CA GLU A 129 -2.70 26.23 46.65
C GLU A 129 -2.18 26.54 45.23
N ILE A 130 -1.68 27.77 45.00
CA ILE A 130 -1.12 28.15 43.70
C ILE A 130 0.17 27.35 43.42
N THR A 131 0.99 27.07 44.43
CA THR A 131 2.21 26.27 44.27
C THR A 131 1.89 24.84 43.84
N GLU A 132 0.90 24.21 44.48
CA GLU A 132 0.43 22.88 44.09
C GLU A 132 -0.10 22.87 42.65
N MET A 133 -0.88 23.88 42.28
CA MET A 133 -1.41 24.02 40.91
C MET A 133 -0.30 24.20 39.88
N ALA A 134 0.69 25.06 40.15
CA ALA A 134 1.83 25.28 39.27
C ALA A 134 2.67 24.01 39.11
N SER A 135 2.89 23.26 40.20
CA SER A 135 3.59 21.97 40.15
C SER A 135 2.83 20.94 39.32
N SER A 136 1.50 20.86 39.50
CA SER A 136 0.64 19.94 38.74
C SER A 136 0.64 20.27 37.24
N ILE A 137 0.57 21.57 36.88
CA ILE A 137 0.72 22.03 35.49
C ILE A 137 2.10 21.63 34.95
N GLY A 138 3.18 21.87 35.70
CA GLY A 138 4.54 21.49 35.31
C GLY A 138 4.65 20.00 34.97
N GLN A 139 4.22 19.13 35.89
CA GLN A 139 4.24 17.69 35.67
C GLN A 139 3.38 17.26 34.47
N GLY A 140 2.20 17.88 34.31
CA GLY A 140 1.31 17.62 33.19
C GLY A 140 1.95 18.01 31.85
N THR A 141 2.65 19.13 31.80
CA THR A 141 3.37 19.58 30.59
C THR A 141 4.55 18.68 30.25
N GLU A 142 5.33 18.22 31.23
CA GLU A 142 6.43 17.26 31.00
C GLU A 142 5.90 15.94 30.42
N ASN A 143 4.87 15.36 31.04
CA ASN A 143 4.25 14.13 30.55
C ASN A 143 3.69 14.27 29.12
N ALA A 144 3.13 15.44 28.80
CA ALA A 144 2.62 15.74 27.47
C ALA A 144 3.76 15.84 26.43
N VAL A 145 4.88 16.48 26.78
CA VAL A 145 6.07 16.54 25.90
C VAL A 145 6.62 15.15 25.64
N ASP A 146 6.78 14.32 26.67
CA ASP A 146 7.28 12.94 26.52
C ASP A 146 6.36 12.11 25.62
N SER A 147 5.04 12.23 25.82
CA SER A 147 4.04 11.55 24.99
C SER A 147 4.10 12.01 23.53
N MET A 148 4.32 13.30 23.30
CA MET A 148 4.50 13.86 21.95
C MET A 148 5.77 13.35 21.29
N GLN A 149 6.89 13.28 22.00
CA GLN A 149 8.15 12.71 21.48
C GLN A 149 7.97 11.23 21.10
N ALA A 150 7.29 10.44 21.93
CA ALA A 150 6.93 9.06 21.59
C ALA A 150 6.00 9.00 20.36
N GLY A 151 5.09 9.97 20.22
CA GLY A 151 4.23 10.13 19.05
C GLY A 151 5.04 10.35 17.76
N VAL A 152 6.05 11.23 17.79
CA VAL A 152 6.95 11.46 16.64
C VAL A 152 7.68 10.19 16.24
N ALA A 153 8.16 9.38 17.21
CA ALA A 153 8.79 8.10 16.90
C ALA A 153 7.84 7.15 16.15
N ARG A 154 6.59 7.03 16.60
CA ARG A 154 5.58 6.20 15.93
C ARG A 154 5.23 6.69 14.53
N VAL A 155 5.20 8.00 14.31
CA VAL A 155 4.97 8.59 12.99
C VAL A 155 6.12 8.24 12.03
N ARG A 156 7.37 8.26 12.51
CA ARG A 156 8.54 7.82 11.72
C ARG A 156 8.46 6.34 11.35
N ASP A 157 8.12 5.47 12.30
CA ASP A 157 7.93 4.04 12.03
C ASP A 157 6.81 3.81 10.99
N GLY A 158 5.74 4.59 11.09
CA GLY A 158 4.65 4.62 10.09
C GLY A 158 5.14 5.03 8.70
N ALA A 159 5.93 6.09 8.60
CA ALA A 159 6.51 6.54 7.34
C ALA A 159 7.44 5.48 6.70
N GLU A 160 8.22 4.76 7.51
CA GLU A 160 9.06 3.66 7.02
C GLU A 160 8.22 2.49 6.48
N LEU A 161 7.16 2.11 7.20
CA LEU A 161 6.20 1.09 6.74
C LEU A 161 5.55 1.49 5.41
N THR A 162 5.08 2.73 5.29
CA THR A 162 4.49 3.27 4.05
C THR A 162 5.52 3.29 2.91
N THR A 163 6.77 3.63 3.19
CA THR A 163 7.85 3.59 2.20
C THR A 163 8.06 2.18 1.66
N ARG A 164 8.09 1.17 2.54
CA ARG A 164 8.17 -0.24 2.13
C ARG A 164 6.97 -0.68 1.30
N ALA A 165 5.75 -0.28 1.68
CA ALA A 165 4.56 -0.52 0.86
C ALA A 165 4.68 0.13 -0.53
N GLY A 166 5.22 1.35 -0.62
CA GLY A 166 5.52 2.00 -1.90
C GLY A 166 6.52 1.22 -2.77
N GLN A 167 7.55 0.62 -2.16
CA GLN A 167 8.48 -0.28 -2.87
C GLN A 167 7.79 -1.54 -3.39
N SER A 168 6.88 -2.14 -2.60
CA SER A 168 6.08 -3.28 -3.07
C SER A 168 5.18 -2.89 -4.25
N MET A 169 4.58 -1.70 -4.25
CA MET A 169 3.82 -1.21 -5.41
C MET A 169 4.70 -1.08 -6.66
N ALA A 170 5.94 -0.60 -6.52
CA ALA A 170 6.88 -0.56 -7.64
C ALA A 170 7.22 -1.96 -8.18
N GLN A 171 7.40 -2.95 -7.31
CA GLN A 171 7.62 -4.34 -7.72
C GLN A 171 6.41 -4.94 -8.46
N ILE A 172 5.18 -4.64 -8.02
CA ILE A 172 3.97 -5.07 -8.73
C ILE A 172 3.89 -4.42 -10.11
N ASN A 173 4.23 -3.12 -10.22
CA ASN A 173 4.28 -2.41 -11.49
C ASN A 173 5.28 -3.06 -12.47
N ASP A 174 6.50 -3.36 -12.00
CA ASP A 174 7.51 -4.04 -12.82
C ASP A 174 7.05 -5.44 -13.27
N GLY A 175 6.44 -6.21 -12.37
CA GLY A 175 5.86 -7.52 -12.69
C GLY A 175 4.73 -7.44 -13.73
N ALA A 176 3.84 -6.45 -13.62
CA ALA A 176 2.79 -6.20 -14.61
C ALA A 176 3.38 -5.90 -15.99
N ARG A 177 4.44 -5.09 -16.07
CA ARG A 177 5.15 -4.79 -17.32
C ARG A 177 5.88 -5.99 -17.92
N GLU A 178 6.34 -6.92 -17.09
CA GLU A 178 6.93 -8.18 -17.56
C GLU A 178 5.85 -9.09 -18.16
N VAL A 179 4.68 -9.19 -17.52
CA VAL A 179 3.52 -9.90 -18.08
C VAL A 179 3.09 -9.30 -19.42
N LEU A 180 3.03 -7.97 -19.54
CA LEU A 180 2.69 -7.31 -20.81
C LEU A 180 3.67 -7.67 -21.94
N ARG A 181 4.97 -7.73 -21.64
CA ARG A 181 5.99 -8.18 -22.60
C ARG A 181 5.77 -9.64 -23.01
N ALA A 182 5.59 -10.53 -22.05
CA ALA A 182 5.34 -11.95 -22.31
C ALA A 182 4.07 -12.17 -23.15
N VAL A 183 2.99 -11.44 -22.88
CA VAL A 183 1.75 -11.50 -23.65
C VAL A 183 1.93 -10.98 -25.08
N SER A 184 2.77 -9.96 -25.28
CA SER A 184 3.13 -9.47 -26.61
C SER A 184 3.85 -10.54 -27.43
N ASP A 185 4.82 -11.23 -26.82
CA ASP A 185 5.57 -12.32 -27.45
C ASP A 185 4.67 -13.52 -27.77
N ILE A 186 3.76 -13.89 -26.86
CA ILE A 186 2.73 -14.92 -27.10
C ILE A 186 1.86 -14.51 -28.30
N SER A 187 1.41 -13.27 -28.34
CA SER A 187 0.58 -12.76 -29.44
C SER A 187 1.31 -12.74 -30.79
N PHE A 188 2.63 -12.60 -30.79
CA PHE A 188 3.45 -12.76 -31.98
C PHE A 188 3.54 -14.24 -32.39
N ALA A 189 3.88 -15.12 -31.45
CA ALA A 189 3.99 -16.56 -31.70
C ALA A 189 2.68 -17.19 -32.19
N LEU A 190 1.53 -16.78 -31.64
CA LEU A 190 0.21 -17.26 -32.09
C LEU A 190 -0.11 -16.85 -33.53
N ARG A 191 0.33 -15.66 -33.97
CA ARG A 191 0.18 -15.22 -35.37
C ARG A 191 1.02 -16.08 -36.31
N GLU A 192 2.26 -16.40 -35.94
CA GLU A 192 3.10 -17.34 -36.70
C GLU A 192 2.47 -18.74 -36.73
N GLN A 193 2.00 -19.24 -35.59
CA GLN A 193 1.38 -20.56 -35.49
C GLN A 193 0.11 -20.64 -36.34
N SER A 194 -0.73 -19.60 -36.32
CA SER A 194 -1.93 -19.53 -37.17
C SER A 194 -1.58 -19.60 -38.66
N SER A 195 -0.55 -18.87 -39.08
CA SER A 195 -0.05 -18.91 -40.47
C SER A 195 0.46 -20.31 -40.85
N ALA A 196 1.23 -20.95 -39.96
CA ALA A 196 1.74 -22.31 -40.16
C ALA A 196 0.60 -23.33 -40.24
N SER A 197 -0.39 -23.26 -39.35
CA SER A 197 -1.58 -24.11 -39.38
C SER A 197 -2.35 -23.97 -40.69
N ALA A 198 -2.51 -22.75 -41.21
CA ALA A 198 -3.16 -22.50 -42.49
C ALA A 198 -2.36 -23.11 -43.67
N GLU A 199 -1.03 -23.12 -43.60
CA GLU A 199 -0.19 -23.79 -44.61
C GLU A 199 -0.31 -25.32 -44.54
N ILE A 200 -0.31 -25.88 -43.33
CA ILE A 200 -0.53 -27.32 -43.13
C ILE A 200 -1.90 -27.72 -43.67
N ALA A 201 -2.95 -26.92 -43.43
CA ALA A 201 -4.30 -27.16 -43.96
C ALA A 201 -4.28 -27.31 -45.49
N ARG A 202 -3.67 -26.34 -46.20
CA ARG A 202 -3.53 -26.38 -47.66
C ARG A 202 -2.73 -27.60 -48.14
N ASN A 203 -1.67 -27.98 -47.42
CA ASN A 203 -0.88 -29.15 -47.76
C ASN A 203 -1.66 -30.47 -47.58
N VAL A 204 -2.47 -30.58 -46.52
CA VAL A 204 -3.33 -31.75 -46.28
C VAL A 204 -4.41 -31.87 -47.35
N GLU A 205 -5.02 -30.75 -47.74
CA GLU A 205 -6.00 -30.72 -48.84
C GLU A 205 -5.38 -31.20 -50.16
N ARG A 206 -4.19 -30.70 -50.50
CA ARG A 206 -3.43 -31.15 -51.68
C ARG A 206 -3.05 -32.64 -51.63
N ILE A 207 -2.71 -33.17 -50.46
CA ILE A 207 -2.43 -34.60 -50.28
C ILE A 207 -3.70 -35.42 -50.48
N ALA A 208 -4.84 -34.97 -49.95
CA ALA A 208 -6.12 -35.63 -50.13
C ALA A 208 -6.50 -35.71 -51.61
N GLN A 209 -6.40 -34.60 -52.35
CA GLN A 209 -6.63 -34.56 -53.80
C GLN A 209 -5.72 -35.53 -54.55
N ARG A 210 -4.41 -35.54 -54.26
CA ARG A 210 -3.46 -36.46 -54.90
C ARG A 210 -3.74 -37.93 -54.58
N ALA A 211 -4.24 -38.22 -53.37
CA ALA A 211 -4.62 -39.57 -53.00
C ALA A 211 -5.85 -40.05 -53.80
N GLU A 212 -6.83 -39.17 -54.05
CA GLU A 212 -7.98 -39.46 -54.92
C GLU A 212 -7.55 -39.69 -56.37
N GLU A 213 -6.72 -38.80 -56.93
CA GLU A 213 -6.16 -38.95 -58.28
C GLU A 213 -5.39 -40.28 -58.43
N ASN A 214 -4.58 -40.63 -57.43
CA ASN A 214 -3.84 -41.89 -57.43
C ASN A 214 -4.77 -43.11 -57.32
N SER A 215 -5.83 -43.02 -56.50
CA SER A 215 -6.83 -44.09 -56.41
C SER A 215 -7.55 -44.31 -57.75
N ALA A 216 -7.88 -43.24 -58.47
CA ALA A 216 -8.46 -43.31 -59.81
C ALA A 216 -7.49 -43.96 -60.81
N ALA A 217 -6.22 -43.53 -60.82
CA ALA A 217 -5.18 -44.10 -61.68
C ALA A 217 -4.93 -45.60 -61.41
N VAL A 218 -4.98 -46.02 -60.13
CA VAL A 218 -4.88 -47.44 -59.74
C VAL A 218 -6.07 -48.23 -60.27
N SER A 219 -7.30 -47.69 -60.18
CA SER A 219 -8.51 -48.30 -60.74
C SER A 219 -8.39 -48.48 -62.26
N ASP A 220 -7.95 -47.45 -62.98
CA ASP A 220 -7.75 -47.50 -64.44
C ASP A 220 -6.67 -48.51 -64.84
N THR A 221 -5.59 -48.58 -64.06
CA THR A 221 -4.51 -49.56 -64.25
C THR A 221 -5.04 -50.99 -64.05
N ALA A 222 -5.85 -51.22 -63.02
CA ALA A 222 -6.47 -52.52 -62.76
C ALA A 222 -7.42 -52.94 -63.89
N ASN A 223 -8.22 -52.01 -64.42
CA ASN A 223 -9.10 -52.24 -65.57
C ASN A 223 -8.29 -52.60 -66.82
N THR A 224 -7.22 -51.84 -67.10
CA THR A 224 -6.33 -52.10 -68.24
C THR A 224 -5.65 -53.47 -68.13
N ALA A 225 -5.19 -53.84 -66.93
CA ALA A 225 -4.61 -55.16 -66.67
C ALA A 225 -5.64 -56.29 -66.89
N ALA A 226 -6.90 -56.07 -66.50
CA ALA A 226 -7.98 -57.02 -66.76
C ALA A 226 -8.25 -57.19 -68.26
N SER A 227 -8.29 -56.09 -69.03
CA SER A 227 -8.44 -56.13 -70.50
C SER A 227 -7.27 -56.85 -71.18
N LEU A 228 -6.03 -56.58 -70.76
CA LEU A 228 -4.84 -57.27 -71.27
C LEU A 228 -4.90 -58.78 -70.99
N ARG A 229 -5.34 -59.18 -69.79
CA ARG A 229 -5.55 -60.59 -69.46
C ARG A 229 -6.59 -61.23 -70.37
N THR A 230 -7.72 -60.57 -70.63
CA THR A 230 -8.73 -61.07 -71.57
C THR A 230 -8.15 -61.25 -72.97
N LEU A 231 -7.43 -60.25 -73.48
CA LEU A 231 -6.80 -60.31 -74.80
C LEU A 231 -5.75 -61.43 -74.90
N ALA A 232 -4.96 -61.63 -73.84
CA ALA A 232 -3.99 -62.73 -73.77
C ALA A 232 -4.68 -64.10 -73.83
N THR A 233 -5.79 -64.29 -73.10
CA THR A 233 -6.60 -65.52 -73.16
C THR A 233 -7.19 -65.74 -74.55
N GLU A 234 -7.70 -64.70 -75.22
CA GLU A 234 -8.21 -64.80 -76.58
C GLU A 234 -7.11 -65.18 -77.59
N LEU A 235 -5.92 -64.61 -77.45
CA LEU A 235 -4.76 -64.96 -78.27
C LEU A 235 -4.35 -66.41 -78.06
N GLU A 236 -4.30 -66.88 -76.81
CA GLU A 236 -3.99 -68.27 -76.48
C GLU A 236 -5.01 -69.23 -77.12
N GLN A 237 -6.31 -68.94 -77.01
CA GLN A 237 -7.36 -69.72 -77.66
C GLN A 237 -7.22 -69.76 -79.19
N LYS A 238 -6.88 -68.63 -79.81
CA LYS A 238 -6.63 -68.58 -81.26
C LYS A 238 -5.43 -69.43 -81.64
N VAL A 239 -4.32 -69.37 -80.91
CA VAL A 239 -3.12 -70.18 -81.17
C VAL A 239 -3.40 -71.67 -80.99
N VAL A 240 -4.16 -72.07 -79.97
CA VAL A 240 -4.58 -73.48 -79.76
C VAL A 240 -5.37 -73.99 -80.96
N ARG A 241 -6.23 -73.17 -81.57
CA ARG A 241 -7.01 -73.56 -82.77
C ARG A 241 -6.14 -73.78 -84.02
N PHE A 242 -4.95 -73.17 -84.09
CA PHE A 242 -3.99 -73.37 -85.18
C PHE A 242 -2.98 -74.49 -84.91
N LYS A 243 -2.92 -75.04 -83.69
CA LYS A 243 -2.27 -76.33 -83.43
C LYS A 243 -3.19 -77.46 -83.91
N VAL A 244 -3.07 -77.79 -85.20
CA VAL A 244 -3.48 -79.08 -85.79
C VAL A 244 -2.20 -79.84 -86.14
#